data_AF-A0A2N0NAQ7-F1
#
_entry.id   AF-A0A2N0NAQ7-F1
#
_cell.length_a   1.000
_cell.length_b   1.000
_cell.length_c   1.000
_cell.angle_alpha   90.00
_cell.angle_beta   90.00
_cell.angle_gamma   90.00
#
_symmetry.space_group_name_H-M   'P 1'
#
loop_
_entity.id
_entity.type
_entity.pdbx_description
1 polymer ?
#
loop_
_entity_poly.entity_id
_entity_poly.type
_entity_poly.pdbx_seq_one_letter_code
_entity_poly.pdbx_strand_id
1 'polypeptide(L)'
;MGPDKKKVLEHFPISQFISGTCGQEIEKLWKEFLWLYKVLRKPFLSDQEIDAFEIDAKQWIRTFYCATEGRPNSISHKPGLYRKQDVTPYMHVFAQHMHQFMRQLKMKNLLLRYFSTSSIKRKNHDQVICKFI
;
A
#
# COMPACT_ATOMS: atom_id res chain seq x y z
N MET A 1 10.25 -0.37 -4.07
CA MET A 1 10.46 -0.01 -2.66
C MET A 1 11.88 -0.38 -2.28
N GLY A 2 12.60 0.47 -1.56
CA GLY A 2 13.97 0.18 -1.12
C GLY A 2 14.02 -0.94 -0.07
N PRO A 3 15.18 -1.59 0.16
CA PRO A 3 15.32 -2.73 1.06
C PRO A 3 14.84 -2.43 2.49
N ASP A 4 15.27 -1.31 3.07
CA ASP A 4 14.94 -0.97 4.47
C ASP A 4 13.45 -0.70 4.65
N LYS A 5 12.86 0.08 3.73
CA LYS A 5 11.43 0.36 3.73
C LYS A 5 10.62 -0.93 3.67
N LYS A 6 11.05 -1.88 2.82
CA LYS A 6 10.41 -3.20 2.69
C LYS A 6 10.53 -3.99 4.00
N LYS A 7 11.71 -4.01 4.63
CA LYS A 7 11.94 -4.70 5.90
C LYS A 7 11.03 -4.16 7.00
N VAL A 8 10.89 -2.84 7.10
CA VAL A 8 9.98 -2.16 8.02
C VAL A 8 8.53 -2.58 7.76
N LEU A 9 8.08 -2.54 6.51
CA LEU A 9 6.71 -2.94 6.17
C LEU A 9 6.40 -4.42 6.48
N GLU A 10 7.40 -5.30 6.37
CA GLU A 10 7.23 -6.75 6.60
C GLU A 10 7.29 -7.16 8.07
N HIS A 11 8.12 -6.51 8.89
CA HIS A 11 8.49 -7.05 10.21
C HIS A 11 8.30 -6.08 11.38
N PHE A 12 8.01 -4.80 11.14
CA PHE A 12 7.94 -3.82 12.22
C PHE A 12 6.70 -4.05 13.10
N PRO A 13 6.86 -4.31 14.41
CA PRO A 13 5.74 -4.70 15.27
C PRO A 13 5.05 -3.46 15.86
N ILE A 14 4.19 -2.81 15.07
CA ILE A 14 3.54 -1.54 15.44
C ILE A 14 2.80 -1.63 16.78
N SER A 15 2.08 -2.74 17.03
CA SER A 15 1.33 -2.95 18.27
C SER A 15 2.20 -3.00 19.54
N GLN A 16 3.51 -3.23 19.42
CA GLN A 16 4.44 -3.18 20.57
C GLN A 16 4.82 -1.74 20.94
N PHE A 17 4.74 -0.80 20.00
CA PHE A 17 5.12 0.60 20.21
C PHE A 17 3.90 1.51 20.40
N ILE A 18 2.75 1.14 19.84
CA ILE A 18 1.48 1.86 19.99
C ILE A 18 0.52 0.98 20.76
N SER A 19 0.23 1.35 22.01
CA SER A 19 -0.65 0.59 22.89
C SER A 19 -2.12 0.67 22.47
N GLY A 20 -2.87 -0.38 22.79
CA GLY A 20 -4.33 -0.43 22.63
C GLY A 20 -4.79 -0.73 21.20
N THR A 21 -6.10 -0.60 20.97
CA THR A 21 -6.76 -0.94 19.70
C THR A 21 -6.20 -0.14 18.52
N CYS A 22 -5.76 1.10 18.75
CA CYS A 22 -5.16 1.93 17.71
C CYS A 22 -3.92 1.28 17.06
N GLY A 23 -3.00 0.75 17.87
CA GLY A 23 -1.80 0.08 17.36
C GLY A 23 -2.11 -1.19 16.56
N GLN A 24 -3.11 -1.96 17.01
CA GLN A 24 -3.57 -3.16 16.32
C GLN A 24 -4.19 -2.85 14.96
N GLU A 25 -5.01 -1.80 14.88
CA GLU A 25 -5.64 -1.36 13.63
C GLU A 25 -4.62 -0.78 12.64
N ILE A 26 -3.62 -0.01 13.11
CA ILE A 26 -2.52 0.46 12.25
C ILE A 26 -1.69 -0.72 11.74
N GLU A 27 -1.40 -1.71 12.59
CA GLU A 27 -0.66 -2.90 12.16
C GLU A 27 -1.43 -3.70 11.11
N LYS A 28 -2.73 -3.88 11.29
CA LYS A 28 -3.62 -4.51 10.31
C LYS A 28 -3.58 -3.75 8.98
N LEU A 29 -3.73 -2.43 9.01
CA LEU A 29 -3.68 -1.56 7.83
C LEU A 29 -2.35 -1.71 7.05
N TRP A 30 -1.22 -1.85 7.76
CA TRP A 30 0.08 -2.10 7.13
C TRP A 30 0.18 -3.48 6.51
N LYS A 31 -0.34 -4.52 7.18
CA LYS A 31 -0.38 -5.90 6.66
C LYS A 31 -1.26 -6.01 5.41
N GLU A 32 -2.40 -5.34 5.39
CA GLU A 32 -3.28 -5.24 4.22
C GLU A 32 -2.56 -4.57 3.05
N PHE A 33 -1.89 -3.44 3.29
CA PHE A 33 -1.08 -2.77 2.27
C PHE A 33 0.04 -3.67 1.74
N LEU A 34 0.73 -4.41 2.62
CA LEU A 34 1.77 -5.35 2.22
C LEU A 34 1.23 -6.46 1.32
N TRP A 35 0.03 -6.99 1.60
CA TRP A 35 -0.61 -7.99 0.77
C TRP A 35 -0.94 -7.43 -0.62
N LEU A 36 -1.57 -6.26 -0.69
CA LEU A 36 -1.86 -5.56 -1.95
C LEU A 36 -0.57 -5.29 -2.75
N TYR A 37 0.49 -4.87 -2.06
CA TYR A 37 1.79 -4.64 -2.67
C TYR A 37 2.39 -5.92 -3.26
N LYS A 38 2.24 -7.07 -2.59
CA LYS A 38 2.70 -8.38 -3.10
C LYS A 38 1.94 -8.78 -4.37
N VAL A 39 0.63 -8.53 -4.43
CA VAL A 39 -0.19 -8.77 -5.64
C VAL A 39 0.36 -7.99 -6.84
N LEU A 40 0.67 -6.70 -6.67
CA LEU A 40 1.24 -5.88 -7.76
C LEU A 40 2.59 -6.37 -8.30
N ARG A 41 3.34 -7.16 -7.53
CA ARG A 41 4.64 -7.68 -7.96
C ARG A 41 4.56 -9.05 -8.63
N LYS A 42 3.37 -9.67 -8.67
CA LYS A 42 3.19 -10.96 -9.34
C LYS A 42 3.52 -10.81 -10.84
N PRO A 43 4.16 -11.84 -11.44
CA PRO A 43 4.46 -11.83 -12.87
C PRO A 43 3.20 -11.85 -13.73
N PHE A 44 2.19 -12.63 -13.33
CA PHE A 44 0.94 -12.78 -14.05
C PHE A 44 -0.20 -12.65 -13.06
N LEU A 45 -1.30 -12.04 -13.51
CA LEU A 45 -2.49 -11.78 -12.70
C LEU A 45 -3.71 -12.30 -13.46
N SER A 46 -4.54 -13.10 -12.79
CA SER A 46 -5.85 -13.50 -13.29
C SER A 46 -6.84 -12.34 -13.19
N ASP A 47 -7.97 -12.41 -13.92
CA ASP A 47 -9.01 -11.37 -13.78
C ASP A 47 -9.58 -11.35 -12.36
N GLN A 48 -9.79 -12.52 -11.77
CA GLN A 48 -10.25 -12.64 -10.38
C GLN A 48 -9.28 -11.99 -9.38
N GLU A 49 -7.97 -12.10 -9.59
CA GLU A 49 -6.98 -11.43 -8.74
C GLU A 49 -7.02 -9.91 -8.91
N ILE A 50 -7.31 -9.41 -10.11
CA ILE A 50 -7.47 -7.97 -10.37
C ILE A 50 -8.77 -7.45 -9.73
N ASP A 51 -9.86 -8.21 -9.84
CA ASP A 51 -11.15 -7.88 -9.22
C ASP A 51 -11.03 -7.84 -7.69
N ALA A 52 -10.39 -8.87 -7.10
CA ALA A 52 -10.11 -8.92 -5.67
C ALA A 52 -9.23 -7.74 -5.24
N PHE A 53 -8.16 -7.44 -6.00
CA PHE A 53 -7.30 -6.30 -5.73
C PHE A 53 -8.08 -4.97 -5.71
N GLU A 54 -9.02 -4.75 -6.63
CA GLU A 54 -9.85 -3.55 -6.65
C GLU A 54 -10.69 -3.41 -5.37
N ILE A 55 -11.37 -4.49 -4.97
CA ILE A 55 -12.20 -4.52 -3.77
C ILE A 55 -11.35 -4.25 -2.53
N ASP A 56 -10.24 -4.97 -2.40
CA ASP A 56 -9.37 -4.91 -1.23
C ASP A 56 -8.64 -3.57 -1.15
N ALA A 57 -8.21 -2.98 -2.27
CA ALA A 57 -7.58 -1.67 -2.28
C ALA A 57 -8.56 -0.54 -1.91
N LYS A 58 -9.82 -0.63 -2.38
CA LYS A 58 -10.88 0.30 -1.97
C LYS A 58 -11.23 0.14 -0.50
N GLN A 59 -11.28 -1.09 0.01
CA GLN A 59 -11.54 -1.37 1.41
C GLN A 59 -10.38 -0.86 2.29
N TRP A 60 -9.14 -1.09 1.89
CA TRP A 60 -7.95 -0.58 2.59
C TRP A 60 -7.98 0.94 2.76
N ILE A 61 -8.36 1.68 1.71
CA ILE A 61 -8.55 3.14 1.79
C ILE A 61 -9.69 3.53 2.74
N ARG A 62 -10.80 2.77 2.76
CA ARG A 62 -11.89 3.00 3.72
C ARG A 62 -11.44 2.75 5.17
N THR A 63 -10.65 1.70 5.40
CA THR A 63 -10.05 1.42 6.71
C THR A 63 -9.11 2.54 7.13
N PHE A 64 -8.31 3.08 6.20
CA PHE A 64 -7.38 4.17 6.47
C PHE A 64 -8.07 5.40 7.10
N TYR A 65 -9.14 5.91 6.48
CA TYR A 65 -9.84 7.09 7.01
C TYR A 65 -11.12 6.76 7.81
N CYS A 66 -11.23 5.53 8.34
CA CYS A 66 -12.45 5.05 8.99
C CYS A 66 -13.02 6.12 9.95
N ALA A 67 -14.29 6.45 9.76
CA ALA A 67 -14.91 7.54 10.52
C ALA A 67 -14.92 7.18 12.01
N THR A 68 -14.77 8.21 12.86
CA THR A 68 -14.96 8.01 14.30
C THR A 68 -16.42 7.60 14.55
N GLU A 69 -16.63 6.41 15.10
CA GLU A 69 -17.96 5.90 15.44
C GLU A 69 -18.27 6.20 16.90
N GLY A 70 -19.51 6.60 17.21
CA GLY A 70 -19.97 6.88 18.57
C GLY A 70 -19.80 8.32 19.02
N ARG A 71 -20.42 8.67 20.15
CA ARG A 71 -20.25 9.99 20.77
C ARG A 71 -18.94 10.00 21.57
N PRO A 72 -18.25 11.15 21.69
CA PRO A 72 -17.14 11.27 22.64
C PRO A 72 -17.59 10.78 24.02
N ASN A 73 -16.79 9.89 24.64
CA ASN A 73 -17.03 9.29 25.95
C ASN A 73 -18.17 8.24 26.03
N SER A 74 -18.69 7.71 24.91
CA SER A 74 -19.55 6.52 24.95
C SER A 74 -18.73 5.23 24.94
N ILE A 75 -19.27 4.15 25.53
CA ILE A 75 -18.67 2.80 25.51
C ILE A 75 -18.45 2.32 24.05
N SER A 76 -19.26 2.81 23.12
CA SER A 76 -19.17 2.54 21.68
C SER A 76 -18.22 3.46 20.89
N HIS A 77 -17.46 4.34 21.55
CA HIS A 77 -16.58 5.29 20.87
C HIS A 77 -15.37 4.59 20.26
N LYS A 78 -15.32 4.53 18.92
CA LYS A 78 -14.17 4.05 18.15
C LYS A 78 -13.53 5.23 17.43
N PRO A 79 -12.38 5.72 17.91
CA PRO A 79 -11.65 6.79 17.22
C PRO A 79 -11.20 6.32 15.84
N GLY A 80 -11.38 7.18 14.84
CA GLY A 80 -10.85 6.94 13.49
C GLY A 80 -9.32 7.00 13.46
N LEU A 81 -8.71 6.32 12.49
CA LEU A 81 -7.24 6.27 12.37
C LEU A 81 -6.67 7.56 11.76
N TYR A 82 -7.15 7.93 10.57
CA TYR A 82 -6.70 9.09 9.82
C TYR A 82 -7.90 9.88 9.27
N ARG A 83 -7.67 11.10 8.80
CA ARG A 83 -8.71 11.91 8.16
C ARG A 83 -8.76 11.62 6.67
N LYS A 84 -9.92 11.85 6.05
CA LYS A 84 -10.07 11.75 4.59
C LYS A 84 -9.11 12.69 3.82
N GLN A 85 -8.74 13.82 4.44
CA GLN A 85 -7.81 14.81 3.89
C GLN A 85 -6.36 14.31 3.85
N ASP A 86 -6.03 13.30 4.67
CA ASP A 86 -4.67 12.72 4.74
C ASP A 86 -4.42 11.68 3.64
N VAL A 87 -5.42 11.38 2.81
CA VAL A 87 -5.28 10.48 1.66
C VAL A 87 -4.40 11.14 0.61
N THR A 88 -3.19 10.60 0.46
CA THR A 88 -2.23 11.12 -0.53
C THR A 88 -2.64 10.82 -1.97
N PRO A 89 -2.14 11.58 -2.96
CA PRO A 89 -2.37 11.28 -4.37
C PRO A 89 -1.95 9.85 -4.77
N TYR A 90 -0.87 9.32 -4.19
CA TYR A 90 -0.42 7.95 -4.46
C TYR A 90 -1.42 6.91 -3.96
N MET A 91 -2.01 7.12 -2.79
CA MET A 91 -3.05 6.25 -2.24
C MET A 91 -4.31 6.27 -3.09
N HIS A 92 -4.71 7.45 -3.57
CA HIS A 92 -5.84 7.60 -4.48
C HIS A 92 -5.62 6.83 -5.79
N VAL A 93 -4.49 7.06 -6.46
CA VAL A 93 -4.14 6.35 -7.71
C VAL A 93 -4.07 4.84 -7.50
N PHE A 94 -3.50 4.41 -6.38
CA PHE A 94 -3.38 3.01 -6.02
C PHE A 94 -4.73 2.30 -5.94
N ALA A 95 -5.72 2.88 -5.25
CA ALA A 95 -7.02 2.25 -5.08
C ALA A 95 -7.97 2.46 -6.27
N GLN A 96 -7.94 3.62 -6.91
CA GLN A 96 -8.93 3.99 -7.94
C GLN A 96 -8.51 3.66 -9.37
N HIS A 97 -7.20 3.57 -9.66
CA HIS A 97 -6.74 3.47 -11.05
C HIS A 97 -5.84 2.26 -11.32
N MET A 98 -5.19 1.72 -10.28
CA MET A 98 -4.20 0.64 -10.48
C MET A 98 -4.83 -0.63 -11.06
N HIS A 99 -6.03 -1.01 -10.64
CA HIS A 99 -6.73 -2.19 -11.18
C HIS A 99 -7.08 -2.03 -12.67
N GLN A 100 -7.54 -0.84 -13.10
CA GLN A 100 -7.79 -0.54 -14.51
C GLN A 100 -6.50 -0.64 -15.33
N PHE A 101 -5.41 -0.10 -14.80
CA PHE A 101 -4.09 -0.19 -15.43
C PHE A 101 -3.62 -1.65 -15.54
N MET A 102 -3.80 -2.46 -14.50
CA MET A 102 -3.50 -3.91 -14.52
C MET A 102 -4.27 -4.63 -15.63
N ARG A 103 -5.57 -4.33 -15.83
CA ARG A 103 -6.36 -4.90 -16.94
C ARG A 103 -5.79 -4.52 -18.30
N GLN A 104 -5.47 -3.24 -18.50
CA GLN A 104 -4.91 -2.76 -19.77
C GLN A 104 -3.56 -3.41 -20.08
N LEU A 105 -2.70 -3.57 -19.07
CA LEU A 105 -1.42 -4.26 -19.23
C LEU A 105 -1.61 -5.73 -19.58
N LYS A 106 -2.54 -6.41 -18.91
CA LYS A 106 -2.88 -7.81 -19.19
C LYS A 106 -3.36 -7.98 -20.63
N MET A 107 -4.25 -7.12 -21.12
CA MET A 107 -4.73 -7.16 -22.52
C MET A 107 -3.59 -7.01 -23.54
N LYS A 108 -2.54 -6.26 -23.19
CA LYS A 108 -1.36 -6.06 -24.03
C LYS A 108 -0.24 -7.07 -23.79
N ASN A 109 -0.47 -8.08 -22.94
CA ASN A 109 0.54 -9.03 -22.47
C ASN A 109 1.80 -8.35 -21.90
N LEU A 110 1.62 -7.22 -21.22
CA LEU A 110 2.67 -6.44 -20.58
C LEU A 110 2.66 -6.62 -19.06
N LEU A 111 3.82 -6.47 -18.45
CA LEU A 111 3.98 -6.58 -17.00
C LEU A 111 4.10 -5.21 -16.34
N LEU A 112 3.45 -5.03 -15.20
CA LEU A 112 3.54 -3.80 -14.40
C LEU A 112 4.99 -3.45 -14.03
N ARG A 113 5.84 -4.46 -13.82
CA ARG A 113 7.26 -4.27 -13.49
C ARG A 113 8.03 -3.48 -14.56
N TYR A 114 7.63 -3.54 -15.83
CA TYR A 114 8.34 -2.88 -16.93
C TYR A 114 8.22 -1.35 -16.85
N PHE A 115 7.15 -0.86 -16.22
CA PHE A 115 6.92 0.56 -15.99
C PHE A 115 7.57 1.05 -14.69
N SER A 116 8.39 0.23 -14.03
CA SER A 116 9.12 0.63 -12.84
C SER A 116 10.33 1.48 -13.17
N THR A 117 10.54 2.57 -12.42
CA THR A 117 11.73 3.42 -12.53
C THR A 117 12.95 2.87 -11.79
N SER A 118 12.90 1.62 -11.30
CA SER A 118 13.99 1.00 -10.53
C SER A 118 15.31 0.95 -11.29
N SER A 119 15.29 0.63 -12.59
CA SER A 119 16.48 0.56 -13.43
C SER A 119 17.18 1.93 -13.57
N ILE A 120 16.39 3.01 -13.69
CA ILE A 120 16.92 4.38 -13.77
C ILE A 120 17.57 4.76 -12.43
N LYS A 121 16.90 4.48 -11.31
CA LYS A 121 17.43 4.75 -9.97
C LYS A 121 18.72 3.98 -9.69
N ARG A 122 18.80 2.72 -10.13
CA ARG A 122 20.01 1.89 -10.01
C ARG A 122 21.15 2.49 -10.82
N LYS A 123 20.92 2.80 -12.10
CA LYS A 123 21.94 3.46 -12.95
C LYS A 123 22.46 4.76 -12.33
N ASN A 124 21.56 5.59 -11.77
CA ASN A 124 21.98 6.83 -11.10
C ASN A 124 22.82 6.54 -9.85
N HIS A 125 22.43 5.55 -9.03
CA HIS A 125 23.21 5.15 -7.85
C HIS A 125 24.60 4.65 -8.23
N ASP A 126 24.67 3.77 -9.24
CA ASP A 126 25.93 3.25 -9.76
C ASP A 126 26.79 4.39 -10.33
N GLN A 127 26.20 5.34 -11.06
CA GLN A 127 26.92 6.51 -11.57
C GLN A 127 27.48 7.41 -10.47
N VAL A 128 26.74 7.62 -9.38
CA VAL A 128 27.24 8.42 -8.25
C VAL A 128 28.35 7.65 -7.53
N ILE A 129 28.21 6.35 -7.29
CA ILE A 129 29.24 5.54 -6.61
C ILE A 129 30.51 5.42 -7.46
N CYS A 130 30.39 5.13 -8.75
CA CYS A 130 31.54 5.01 -9.66
C CYS A 130 32.28 6.33 -9.93
N LYS A 131 31.79 7.48 -9.44
CA LYS A 131 32.51 8.76 -9.48
C LYS A 131 33.43 8.99 -8.27
N PHE A 132 33.37 8.13 -7.26
CA PHE A 132 34.19 8.22 -6.04
C PHE A 132 35.13 7.03 -5.87
N ILE A 133 35.37 6.26 -6.94
CA ILE A 133 36.39 5.21 -7.06
C ILE A 133 37.27 5.60 -8.25
#